data_AF-E1ZG66-F1
#
_entry.id   AF-E1ZG66-F1
#
_cell.length_a   1.000
_cell.length_b   1.000
_cell.length_c   1.000
_cell.angle_alpha   90.00
_cell.angle_beta   90.00
_cell.angle_gamma   90.00
#
_symmetry.space_group_name_H-M   'P 1'
#
loop_
_entity.id
_entity.type
_entity.pdbx_description
1 polymer ?
#
loop_
_entity_poly.entity_id
_entity_poly.type
_entity_poly.pdbx_seq_one_letter_code
_entity_poly.pdbx_strand_id
1 'polypeptide(L)'
;MLDVSLQAAPQEEDQEGGGGQRRSGRPRRQVDYAEPSWAQLEAAAAAAAAPTADAAGAEASQAEPLRAAYAPPAACTSPVHPTYDASEGRRDRQGRLAFAGHPEFRPNLTPKQVIQAGSFGGIYFNPRGGKPGILGKEVAVDHSEFPADWFEGLPRKAYRGRVYTVGTNKYGVKAGQDQKFWEEKGWIDPQDPRGWFQAGRRTADDARQIRRWRGVVGDKGRWVRALVNKIVRSNKRWDDASVSPVIRQTLLHWAFELTEAEFQRMHRQL
;
A
#
# COMPACT_ATOMS: atom_id res chain seq x y z
N MET A 1 0.21 -1.01 -67.50
CA MET A 1 0.58 -0.10 -68.59
C MET A 1 -0.65 0.76 -68.87
N LEU A 2 -0.61 1.99 -68.35
CA LEU A 2 -0.78 3.28 -69.08
C LEU A 2 -2.26 3.62 -69.35
N ASP A 3 -2.95 4.44 -68.52
CA ASP A 3 -2.85 5.91 -68.29
C ASP A 3 -3.83 6.68 -69.21
N VAL A 4 -4.87 7.33 -68.63
CA VAL A 4 -5.54 8.54 -69.16
C VAL A 4 -6.23 9.35 -68.03
N SER A 5 -5.55 10.42 -67.60
CA SER A 5 -5.99 11.83 -67.43
C SER A 5 -7.37 12.24 -66.85
N LEU A 6 -7.27 13.02 -65.74
CA LEU A 6 -7.76 14.39 -65.50
C LEU A 6 -9.18 14.83 -65.90
N GLN A 7 -9.93 15.33 -64.91
CA GLN A 7 -10.65 16.62 -65.01
C GLN A 7 -10.94 17.22 -63.62
N ALA A 8 -10.83 18.54 -63.53
CA ALA A 8 -10.90 19.35 -62.32
C ALA A 8 -12.11 20.31 -62.32
N ALA A 9 -12.51 20.68 -61.09
CA ALA A 9 -13.23 21.90 -60.65
C ALA A 9 -14.76 21.98 -60.95
N PRO A 10 -15.60 22.64 -60.10
CA PRO A 10 -15.30 23.89 -59.38
C PRO A 10 -15.73 24.00 -57.90
N GLN A 11 -15.31 25.13 -57.31
CA GLN A 11 -15.57 25.64 -55.96
C GLN A 11 -16.96 26.29 -55.83
N GLU A 12 -17.57 26.21 -54.65
CA GLU A 12 -18.49 27.21 -54.10
C GLU A 12 -18.22 27.41 -52.60
N GLU A 13 -18.31 28.66 -52.17
CA GLU A 13 -17.91 29.23 -50.88
C GLU A 13 -18.99 29.11 -49.78
N ASP A 14 -18.49 29.18 -48.53
CA ASP A 14 -19.07 29.74 -47.30
C ASP A 14 -20.40 29.23 -46.71
N GLN A 15 -20.28 28.69 -45.48
CA GLN A 15 -21.02 29.21 -44.31
C GLN A 15 -20.48 28.66 -42.98
N GLU A 16 -20.10 29.58 -42.08
CA GLU A 16 -19.86 29.34 -40.66
C GLU A 16 -21.13 28.81 -39.97
N GLY A 17 -21.01 27.70 -39.22
CA GLY A 17 -22.09 27.17 -38.39
C GLY A 17 -21.53 26.36 -37.21
N GLY A 18 -21.67 26.91 -36.00
CA GLY A 18 -21.03 26.45 -34.76
C GLY A 18 -21.16 24.96 -34.44
N GLY A 19 -20.01 24.26 -34.46
CA GLY A 19 -19.84 22.92 -33.89
C GLY A 19 -19.40 22.98 -32.44
N GLY A 20 -20.35 22.79 -31.52
CA GLY A 20 -20.13 22.86 -30.07
C GLY A 20 -18.95 22.02 -29.58
N GLN A 21 -18.09 22.64 -28.76
CA GLN A 21 -17.17 21.96 -27.87
C GLN A 21 -17.97 20.97 -27.02
N ARG A 22 -17.84 19.67 -27.30
CA ARG A 22 -18.20 18.61 -26.36
C ARG A 22 -17.24 18.69 -25.18
N ARG A 23 -17.49 19.62 -24.27
CA ARG A 23 -16.94 19.59 -22.91
C ARG A 23 -17.57 18.41 -22.21
N SER A 24 -17.00 17.22 -22.33
CA SER A 24 -17.22 16.13 -21.37
C SER A 24 -16.50 16.46 -20.06
N GLY A 25 -16.86 17.61 -19.47
CA GLY A 25 -16.40 18.04 -18.16
C GLY A 25 -17.36 17.47 -17.13
N ARG A 26 -17.31 16.16 -16.87
CA ARG A 26 -17.79 15.68 -15.57
C ARG A 26 -16.84 16.34 -14.55
N PRO A 27 -17.33 17.21 -13.64
CA PRO A 27 -16.44 17.84 -12.69
C PRO A 27 -15.73 16.72 -11.93
N ARG A 28 -14.39 16.68 -12.04
CA ARG A 28 -13.57 15.78 -11.23
C ARG A 28 -13.84 16.19 -9.79
N ARG A 29 -14.66 15.39 -9.09
CA ARG A 29 -14.88 15.54 -7.65
C ARG A 29 -13.49 15.63 -7.02
N GLN A 30 -13.22 16.69 -6.28
CA GLN A 30 -11.94 16.85 -5.61
C GLN A 30 -11.76 15.66 -4.67
N VAL A 31 -10.86 14.75 -5.03
CA VAL A 31 -10.62 13.55 -4.25
C VAL A 31 -9.61 13.89 -3.17
N ASP A 32 -10.02 13.75 -1.91
CA ASP A 32 -9.13 13.86 -0.76
C ASP A 32 -8.35 12.56 -0.61
N TYR A 33 -7.03 12.65 -0.74
CA TYR A 33 -6.08 11.54 -0.62
C TYR A 33 -5.42 11.48 0.77
N ALA A 34 -5.97 12.18 1.77
CA ALA A 34 -5.57 12.04 3.15
C ALA A 34 -5.85 10.61 3.63
N GLU A 35 -4.77 9.89 3.85
CA GLU A 35 -4.79 8.54 4.39
C GLU A 35 -5.47 8.49 5.76
N PRO A 36 -6.03 7.32 6.15
CA PRO A 36 -6.71 7.19 7.42
C PRO A 36 -5.81 7.59 8.59
N SER A 37 -6.40 8.25 9.58
CA SER A 37 -5.71 8.53 10.83
C SER A 37 -5.42 7.22 11.57
N TRP A 38 -4.52 7.30 12.54
CA TRP A 38 -4.19 6.13 13.36
C TRP A 38 -5.42 5.58 14.10
N ALA A 39 -6.24 6.45 14.69
CA ALA A 39 -7.49 6.04 15.34
C ALA A 39 -8.43 5.29 14.39
N GLN A 40 -8.46 5.66 13.11
CA GLN A 40 -9.26 4.96 12.10
C GLN A 40 -8.70 3.57 11.79
N LEU A 41 -7.38 3.41 11.69
CA LEU A 41 -6.75 2.09 11.47
C LEU A 41 -6.96 1.15 12.65
N GLU A 42 -6.85 1.67 13.88
CA GLU A 42 -7.06 0.87 15.09
C GLU A 42 -8.52 0.49 15.27
N ALA A 43 -9.46 1.41 15.03
CA ALA A 43 -10.88 1.09 15.03
C ALA A 43 -11.21 0.00 13.98
N ALA A 44 -10.61 0.06 12.79
CA ALA A 44 -10.80 -0.95 11.75
C ALA A 44 -10.17 -2.30 12.07
N ALA A 45 -9.05 -2.32 12.80
CA ALA A 45 -8.41 -3.53 13.32
C ALA A 45 -9.25 -4.15 14.44
N ALA A 46 -9.67 -3.35 15.42
CA ALA A 46 -10.51 -3.77 16.54
C ALA A 46 -11.86 -4.33 16.06
N ALA A 47 -12.52 -3.67 15.11
CA ALA A 47 -13.78 -4.13 14.53
C ALA A 47 -13.68 -5.46 13.76
N ALA A 48 -12.47 -5.93 13.44
CA ALA A 48 -12.25 -7.19 12.75
C ALA A 48 -11.87 -8.36 13.68
N ALA A 49 -11.55 -8.08 14.94
CA ALA A 49 -11.46 -9.10 15.97
C ALA A 49 -12.88 -9.38 16.49
N ALA A 50 -13.40 -10.61 16.30
CA ALA A 50 -14.66 -11.02 16.93
C ALA A 50 -14.54 -10.94 18.47
N PRO A 51 -15.63 -10.72 19.23
CA PRO A 51 -15.53 -10.39 20.64
C PRO A 51 -15.12 -11.63 21.45
N THR A 52 -13.93 -11.62 22.02
CA THR A 52 -13.64 -12.34 23.26
C THR A 52 -13.46 -11.30 24.35
N ALA A 53 -14.19 -11.52 25.44
CA ALA A 53 -14.32 -10.63 26.59
C ALA A 53 -12.99 -10.26 27.25
N ASP A 54 -13.07 -9.13 27.97
CA ASP A 54 -12.16 -8.57 28.97
C ASP A 54 -10.78 -8.04 28.52
N ALA A 55 -10.64 -6.71 28.52
CA ALA A 55 -9.85 -6.01 29.54
C ALA A 55 -10.04 -4.48 29.45
N ALA A 56 -10.05 -3.88 30.63
CA ALA A 56 -10.29 -2.47 30.92
C ALA A 56 -9.12 -1.54 30.56
N GLY A 57 -9.41 -0.23 30.57
CA GLY A 57 -8.43 0.81 30.88
C GLY A 57 -8.48 2.03 29.96
N ALA A 58 -9.25 3.05 30.34
CA ALA A 58 -9.05 4.39 29.83
C ALA A 58 -7.81 5.00 30.52
N GLU A 59 -6.72 5.23 29.78
CA GLU A 59 -5.52 5.89 30.32
C GLU A 59 -5.73 7.40 30.42
N ALA A 60 -5.61 7.91 31.65
CA ALA A 60 -5.56 9.32 31.96
C ALA A 60 -4.21 9.92 31.51
N SER A 61 -4.26 11.12 30.93
CA SER A 61 -3.08 11.86 30.49
C SER A 61 -2.25 12.31 31.71
N GLN A 62 -1.10 11.70 31.94
CA GLN A 62 -0.07 12.19 32.86
C GLN A 62 1.07 12.81 32.05
N ALA A 63 1.62 13.92 32.55
CA ALA A 63 2.72 14.65 31.91
C ALA A 63 3.96 13.75 31.76
N GLU A 64 4.55 13.70 30.55
CA GLU A 64 5.71 12.83 30.27
C GLU A 64 6.92 13.24 31.12
N PRO A 65 7.55 12.33 31.87
CA PRO A 65 8.87 12.57 32.45
C PRO A 65 9.90 12.79 31.33
N LEU A 66 11.01 13.49 31.65
CA LEU A 66 12.16 13.66 30.76
C LEU A 66 12.53 12.30 30.13
N ARG A 67 12.42 12.21 28.79
CA ARG A 67 12.58 10.94 28.07
C ARG A 67 13.96 10.35 28.37
N ALA A 68 13.97 9.17 28.99
CA ALA A 68 15.18 8.38 29.13
C ALA A 68 15.82 8.14 27.76
N ALA A 69 17.15 8.13 27.71
CA ALA A 69 17.88 7.83 26.48
C ALA A 69 17.47 6.44 25.95
N TYR A 70 17.35 6.33 24.62
CA TYR A 70 17.03 5.04 23.98
C TYR A 70 18.17 4.03 24.23
N ALA A 71 17.87 3.02 25.04
CA ALA A 71 18.77 1.95 25.44
C ALA A 71 17.98 0.63 25.50
N PRO A 72 17.60 0.07 24.32
CA PRO A 72 16.75 -1.10 24.27
C PRO A 72 17.50 -2.35 24.77
N PRO A 73 16.80 -3.38 25.28
CA PRO A 73 17.41 -4.65 25.61
C PRO A 73 18.05 -5.29 24.38
N ALA A 74 19.11 -6.08 24.56
CA ALA A 74 19.76 -6.78 23.45
C ALA A 74 18.89 -7.91 22.85
N ALA A 75 17.96 -8.47 23.61
CA ALA A 75 17.02 -9.50 23.13
C ALA A 75 15.71 -8.86 22.61
N CYS A 76 15.21 -9.38 21.48
CA CYS A 76 13.88 -9.03 20.98
C CYS A 76 12.82 -9.87 21.69
N THR A 77 11.78 -9.23 22.25
CA THR A 77 10.75 -9.94 23.03
C THR A 77 9.67 -10.58 22.16
N SER A 78 9.49 -10.09 20.94
CA SER A 78 8.54 -10.66 19.97
C SER A 78 9.17 -10.68 18.58
N PRO A 79 10.10 -11.62 18.31
CA PRO A 79 10.76 -11.71 17.02
C PRO A 79 9.80 -12.23 15.95
N VAL A 80 9.94 -11.72 14.73
CA VAL A 80 9.30 -12.25 13.52
C VAL A 80 10.36 -12.48 12.45
N HIS A 81 10.19 -13.50 11.62
CA HIS A 81 11.10 -13.78 10.52
C HIS A 81 11.16 -12.57 9.56
N PRO A 82 12.33 -11.99 9.24
CA PRO A 82 12.44 -10.89 8.29
C PRO A 82 11.87 -11.24 6.92
N THR A 83 11.17 -10.31 6.29
CA THR A 83 10.69 -10.47 4.90
C THR A 83 11.75 -10.00 3.90
N TYR A 84 12.59 -9.06 4.32
CA TYR A 84 13.68 -8.54 3.52
C TYR A 84 14.69 -9.64 3.13
N ASP A 85 14.84 -9.88 1.84
CA ASP A 85 15.93 -10.64 1.23
C ASP A 85 16.63 -9.79 0.15
N ALA A 86 17.93 -9.58 0.36
CA ALA A 86 18.77 -8.73 -0.50
C ALA A 86 19.11 -9.39 -1.85
N SER A 87 18.92 -10.70 -1.99
CA SER A 87 19.23 -11.44 -3.22
C SER A 87 18.27 -11.11 -4.37
N GLU A 88 17.06 -10.62 -4.06
CA GLU A 88 16.06 -10.27 -5.06
C GLU A 88 16.09 -8.78 -5.47
N GLY A 89 16.15 -8.52 -6.77
CA GLY A 89 16.00 -7.17 -7.35
C GLY A 89 17.25 -6.29 -7.30
N ARG A 90 17.33 -5.29 -8.18
CA ARG A 90 18.43 -4.31 -8.17
C ARG A 90 18.24 -3.34 -7.01
N ARG A 91 19.23 -3.30 -6.12
CA ARG A 91 19.20 -2.49 -4.89
C ARG A 91 20.29 -1.42 -4.86
N ASP A 92 20.03 -0.35 -4.10
CA ASP A 92 21.02 0.66 -3.77
C ASP A 92 21.88 0.25 -2.55
N ARG A 93 22.80 1.13 -2.14
CA ARG A 93 23.70 0.88 -0.99
C ARG A 93 22.96 0.80 0.34
N GLN A 94 21.72 1.26 0.38
CA GLN A 94 20.83 1.25 1.53
C GLN A 94 19.91 0.02 1.51
N GLY A 95 20.07 -0.86 0.52
CA GLY A 95 19.29 -2.08 0.37
C GLY A 95 17.89 -1.85 -0.21
N ARG A 96 17.56 -0.63 -0.67
CA ARG A 96 16.26 -0.29 -1.28
C ARG A 96 16.26 -0.61 -2.77
N LEU A 97 15.12 -1.00 -3.30
CA LEU A 97 14.93 -1.24 -4.73
C LEU A 97 15.03 0.07 -5.51
N ALA A 98 15.69 0.04 -6.67
CA ALA A 98 15.86 1.20 -7.53
C ALA A 98 15.11 1.05 -8.85
N PHE A 99 14.29 2.05 -9.18
CA PHE A 99 13.53 2.13 -10.44
C PHE A 99 14.01 3.34 -11.24
N ALA A 100 14.43 3.12 -12.50
CA ALA A 100 15.01 4.17 -13.35
C ALA A 100 14.00 5.29 -13.67
N GLY A 101 12.74 4.92 -13.97
CA GLY A 101 11.67 5.90 -14.26
C GLY A 101 11.11 6.62 -13.03
N HIS A 102 11.38 6.11 -11.83
CA HIS A 102 10.84 6.63 -10.57
C HIS A 102 11.92 6.62 -9.47
N PRO A 103 12.92 7.51 -9.56
CA PRO A 103 14.02 7.55 -8.62
C PRO A 103 13.62 7.86 -7.16
N GLU A 104 12.44 8.43 -6.96
CA GLU A 104 11.86 8.77 -5.67
C GLU A 104 11.08 7.61 -5.02
N PHE A 105 10.75 6.56 -5.79
CA PHE A 105 10.12 5.34 -5.29
C PHE A 105 11.21 4.33 -4.91
N ARG A 106 11.35 4.06 -3.62
CA ARG A 106 12.44 3.26 -3.04
C ARG A 106 11.95 2.28 -1.97
N PRO A 107 10.99 1.38 -2.29
CA PRO A 107 10.60 0.29 -1.39
C PRO A 107 11.81 -0.63 -1.11
N ASN A 108 11.80 -1.35 0.00
CA ASN A 108 12.84 -2.35 0.28
C ASN A 108 12.33 -3.80 0.14
N LEU A 109 11.05 -4.01 -0.14
CA LEU A 109 10.49 -5.32 -0.44
C LEU A 109 10.08 -5.47 -1.91
N THR A 110 10.38 -6.61 -2.52
CA THR A 110 9.87 -6.99 -3.84
C THR A 110 8.38 -7.36 -3.76
N PRO A 111 7.65 -7.35 -4.89
CA PRO A 111 6.28 -7.87 -4.94
C PRO A 111 6.15 -9.28 -4.38
N LYS A 112 7.10 -10.16 -4.74
CA LYS A 112 7.21 -11.53 -4.23
C LYS A 112 7.31 -11.54 -2.71
N GLN A 113 8.23 -10.76 -2.14
CA GLN A 113 8.40 -10.63 -0.70
C GLN A 113 7.13 -10.14 0.01
N VAL A 114 6.42 -9.15 -0.56
CA VAL A 114 5.16 -8.63 0.01
C VAL A 114 4.05 -9.69 0.03
N ILE A 115 3.95 -10.49 -1.03
CA ILE A 115 2.97 -11.58 -1.14
C ILE A 115 3.30 -12.70 -0.16
N GLN A 116 4.56 -13.16 -0.17
CA GLN A 116 5.07 -14.22 0.70
C GLN A 116 4.97 -13.88 2.18
N ALA A 117 5.12 -12.60 2.55
CA ALA A 117 4.94 -12.13 3.92
C ALA A 117 3.50 -12.28 4.44
N GLY A 118 2.50 -12.38 3.57
CA GLY A 118 1.10 -12.29 3.98
C GLY A 118 0.74 -10.84 4.32
N SER A 119 0.54 -10.04 3.28
CA SER A 119 0.19 -8.63 3.46
C SER A 119 -1.32 -8.41 3.55
N PHE A 120 -2.13 -9.17 2.81
CA PHE A 120 -3.49 -8.76 2.46
C PHE A 120 -4.62 -9.67 2.99
N GLY A 121 -4.38 -10.39 4.09
CA GLY A 121 -5.38 -11.25 4.74
C GLY A 121 -5.92 -12.38 3.87
N GLY A 122 -5.17 -12.76 2.84
CA GLY A 122 -5.46 -13.90 1.98
C GLY A 122 -6.48 -13.68 0.87
N ILE A 123 -7.07 -12.49 0.72
CA ILE A 123 -8.18 -12.28 -0.23
C ILE A 123 -7.81 -11.51 -1.50
N TYR A 124 -6.60 -10.96 -1.57
CA TYR A 124 -6.22 -9.98 -2.59
C TYR A 124 -6.30 -10.50 -4.02
N PHE A 125 -6.05 -11.79 -4.28
CA PHE A 125 -6.09 -12.32 -5.64
C PHE A 125 -7.35 -13.16 -5.93
N ASN A 126 -8.39 -13.06 -5.10
CA ASN A 126 -9.65 -13.76 -5.31
C ASN A 126 -10.69 -12.83 -5.95
N PRO A 127 -11.24 -13.13 -7.13
CA PRO A 127 -12.25 -12.28 -7.78
C PRO A 127 -13.45 -11.90 -6.90
N ARG A 128 -13.87 -12.79 -5.99
CA ARG A 128 -15.02 -12.63 -5.09
C ARG A 128 -14.62 -12.56 -3.61
N GLY A 129 -13.37 -12.23 -3.31
CA GLY A 129 -12.85 -12.12 -1.94
C GLY A 129 -13.04 -10.72 -1.35
N GLY A 130 -13.35 -10.66 -0.05
CA GLY A 130 -13.48 -9.41 0.71
C GLY A 130 -14.91 -8.90 0.87
N LYS A 131 -15.06 -7.72 1.45
CA LYS A 131 -16.35 -7.03 1.53
C LYS A 131 -16.69 -6.41 0.17
N PRO A 132 -17.97 -6.40 -0.23
CA PRO A 132 -18.38 -5.73 -1.46
C PRO A 132 -18.05 -4.24 -1.40
N GLY A 133 -17.51 -3.71 -2.49
CA GLY A 133 -17.40 -2.28 -2.75
C GLY A 133 -18.67 -1.73 -3.42
N ILE A 134 -18.65 -0.44 -3.73
CA ILE A 134 -19.56 0.26 -4.66
C ILE A 134 -19.44 -0.31 -6.08
N LEU A 135 -18.24 -0.71 -6.52
CA LEU A 135 -17.98 -1.25 -7.86
C LEU A 135 -18.55 -2.66 -8.07
N GLY A 136 -19.00 -3.32 -7.00
CA GLY A 136 -19.66 -4.62 -7.05
C GLY A 136 -18.99 -5.70 -6.19
N LYS A 137 -19.50 -6.93 -6.31
CA LYS A 137 -18.99 -8.12 -5.59
C LYS A 137 -17.85 -8.82 -6.32
N GLU A 138 -17.76 -8.64 -7.63
CA GLU A 138 -16.76 -9.27 -8.47
C GLU A 138 -15.75 -8.22 -8.91
N VAL A 139 -14.49 -8.51 -8.63
CA VAL A 139 -13.38 -7.61 -8.92
C VAL A 139 -12.39 -8.39 -9.77
N ALA A 140 -12.16 -7.93 -11.00
CA ALA A 140 -11.28 -8.56 -11.97
C ALA A 140 -9.82 -8.48 -11.51
N VAL A 141 -9.38 -9.50 -10.78
CA VAL A 141 -7.98 -9.76 -10.45
C VAL A 141 -7.73 -11.25 -10.68
N ASP A 142 -6.58 -11.58 -11.22
CA ASP A 142 -6.13 -12.97 -11.21
C ASP A 142 -4.64 -13.06 -10.87
N HIS A 143 -4.30 -13.94 -9.92
CA HIS A 143 -2.90 -14.23 -9.60
C HIS A 143 -2.10 -14.74 -10.81
N SER A 144 -2.78 -15.28 -11.83
CA SER A 144 -2.17 -15.76 -13.08
C SER A 144 -1.54 -14.64 -13.92
N GLU A 145 -1.88 -13.37 -13.65
CA GLU A 145 -1.27 -12.19 -14.28
C GLU A 145 0.15 -11.91 -13.76
N PHE A 146 0.57 -12.60 -12.69
CA PHE A 146 1.85 -12.40 -12.02
C PHE A 146 2.74 -13.64 -12.11
N PRO A 147 4.07 -13.51 -11.93
CA PRO A 147 4.98 -14.65 -11.95
C PRO A 147 4.58 -15.74 -10.95
N ALA A 148 4.54 -16.99 -11.41
CA ALA A 148 4.08 -18.11 -10.61
C ALA A 148 4.95 -18.36 -9.36
N ASP A 149 6.25 -18.07 -9.45
CA ASP A 149 7.21 -18.21 -8.35
C ASP A 149 6.93 -17.25 -7.18
N TRP A 150 6.12 -16.21 -7.39
CA TRP A 150 5.70 -15.32 -6.30
C TRP A 150 4.78 -16.02 -5.30
N PHE A 151 4.06 -17.06 -5.75
CA PHE A 151 3.08 -17.81 -4.96
C PHE A 151 3.58 -19.20 -4.58
N GLU A 152 4.79 -19.58 -4.99
CA GLU A 152 5.37 -20.87 -4.68
C GLU A 152 5.44 -21.10 -3.17
N GLY A 153 5.05 -22.29 -2.72
CA GLY A 153 4.98 -22.63 -1.29
C GLY A 153 3.80 -22.02 -0.51
N LEU A 154 3.07 -21.05 -1.07
CA LEU A 154 1.93 -20.44 -0.36
C LEU A 154 0.67 -21.30 -0.48
N PRO A 155 -0.03 -21.57 0.64
CA PRO A 155 -1.33 -22.22 0.55
C PRO A 155 -2.33 -21.27 -0.11
N ARG A 156 -3.21 -21.79 -0.98
CA ARG A 156 -4.17 -20.98 -1.75
C ARG A 156 -5.02 -20.03 -0.90
N LYS A 157 -5.29 -20.37 0.37
CA LYS A 157 -6.00 -19.50 1.33
C LYS A 157 -5.24 -18.22 1.70
N ALA A 158 -3.92 -18.19 1.52
CA ALA A 158 -3.05 -17.05 1.84
C ALA A 158 -3.01 -15.97 0.74
N TYR A 159 -3.61 -16.22 -0.43
CA TYR A 159 -3.69 -15.22 -1.51
C TYR A 159 -5.02 -15.23 -2.28
N ARG A 160 -5.78 -16.34 -2.28
CA ARG A 160 -7.06 -16.52 -2.99
C ARG A 160 -8.21 -16.99 -2.09
N GLY A 161 -8.18 -16.70 -0.78
CA GLY A 161 -9.29 -16.88 0.14
C GLY A 161 -10.52 -16.04 -0.22
N ARG A 162 -11.71 -16.49 0.20
CA ARG A 162 -12.96 -15.70 0.05
C ARG A 162 -13.17 -14.72 1.20
N VAL A 163 -12.68 -15.10 2.39
CA VAL A 163 -12.86 -14.36 3.64
C VAL A 163 -11.50 -13.91 4.14
N TYR A 164 -11.42 -12.67 4.62
CA TYR A 164 -10.21 -12.10 5.19
C TYR A 164 -9.80 -12.90 6.42
N THR A 165 -8.58 -13.45 6.41
CA THR A 165 -8.06 -14.28 7.50
C THR A 165 -6.87 -13.59 8.13
N VAL A 166 -7.06 -13.00 9.32
CA VAL A 166 -6.03 -12.24 10.04
C VAL A 166 -4.76 -13.08 10.30
N GLY A 167 -4.91 -14.36 10.60
CA GLY A 167 -3.76 -15.27 10.81
C GLY A 167 -2.91 -15.56 9.57
N THR A 168 -3.32 -15.11 8.39
CA THR A 168 -2.46 -15.15 7.19
C THR A 168 -1.53 -13.94 7.09
N ASN A 169 -1.72 -12.94 7.95
CA ASN A 169 -0.87 -11.75 7.96
C ASN A 169 0.39 -11.95 8.80
N LYS A 170 1.53 -11.42 8.34
CA LYS A 170 2.80 -11.47 9.07
C LYS A 170 2.69 -11.09 10.55
N TYR A 171 2.02 -9.97 10.82
CA TYR A 171 1.92 -9.42 12.17
C TYR A 171 0.64 -9.82 12.90
N GLY A 172 -0.14 -10.77 12.34
CA GLY A 172 -1.33 -11.30 13.00
C GLY A 172 -2.42 -10.27 13.29
N VAL A 173 -2.44 -9.14 12.57
CA VAL A 173 -3.43 -8.08 12.73
C VAL A 173 -3.98 -7.65 11.39
N LYS A 174 -5.22 -7.17 11.35
CA LYS A 174 -5.75 -6.49 10.18
C LYS A 174 -5.18 -5.08 10.09
N ALA A 175 -4.76 -4.70 8.90
CA ALA A 175 -4.40 -3.32 8.58
C ALA A 175 -5.19 -2.81 7.37
N GLY A 176 -5.43 -1.51 7.33
CA GLY A 176 -6.14 -0.84 6.24
C GLY A 176 -7.67 -0.90 6.34
N GLN A 177 -8.30 -0.08 5.51
CA GLN A 177 -9.75 0.04 5.40
C GLN A 177 -10.31 -1.00 4.42
N ASP A 178 -11.63 -1.24 4.45
CA ASP A 178 -12.27 -2.16 3.51
C ASP A 178 -12.50 -1.54 2.12
N GLN A 179 -12.70 -2.40 1.11
CA GLN A 179 -12.85 -2.03 -0.30
C GLN A 179 -13.81 -0.85 -0.50
N LYS A 180 -14.97 -0.89 0.16
CA LYS A 180 -15.98 0.16 0.09
C LYS A 180 -15.42 1.53 0.48
N PHE A 181 -14.67 1.62 1.58
CA PHE A 181 -14.04 2.87 1.99
C PHE A 181 -13.07 3.40 0.93
N TRP A 182 -12.23 2.54 0.35
CA TRP A 182 -11.26 2.94 -0.69
C TRP A 182 -11.95 3.48 -1.96
N GLU A 183 -13.07 2.86 -2.34
CA GLU A 183 -13.87 3.30 -3.49
C GLU A 183 -14.63 4.61 -3.20
N GLU A 184 -15.22 4.76 -2.01
CA GLU A 184 -15.87 6.00 -1.58
C GLU A 184 -14.91 7.19 -1.57
N LYS A 185 -13.67 6.92 -1.19
CA LYS A 185 -12.58 7.90 -1.23
C LYS A 185 -12.01 8.12 -2.61
N GLY A 186 -12.47 7.42 -3.66
CA GLY A 186 -11.94 7.58 -5.03
C GLY A 186 -10.46 7.21 -5.15
N TRP A 187 -10.00 6.29 -4.30
CA TRP A 187 -8.60 5.84 -4.28
C TRP A 187 -8.33 4.64 -5.17
N ILE A 188 -9.41 3.96 -5.59
CA ILE A 188 -9.40 2.83 -6.52
C ILE A 188 -9.53 3.36 -7.95
N ASP A 189 -8.61 2.96 -8.80
CA ASP A 189 -8.73 3.11 -10.24
C ASP A 189 -9.37 1.83 -10.81
N PRO A 190 -10.36 1.90 -11.73
CA PRO A 190 -10.95 0.71 -12.34
C PRO A 190 -9.94 -0.25 -12.97
N GLN A 191 -8.78 0.23 -13.40
CA GLN A 191 -7.71 -0.61 -13.95
C GLN A 191 -7.07 -1.53 -12.90
N ASP A 192 -7.05 -1.09 -11.64
CA ASP A 192 -6.45 -1.78 -10.49
C ASP A 192 -7.53 -1.84 -9.39
N PRO A 193 -8.54 -2.70 -9.56
CA PRO A 193 -9.75 -2.62 -8.74
C PRO A 193 -9.54 -3.12 -7.29
N ARG A 194 -8.37 -3.68 -6.98
CA ARG A 194 -7.89 -3.96 -5.60
C ARG A 194 -6.77 -3.03 -5.14
N GLY A 195 -6.57 -1.92 -5.85
CA GLY A 195 -5.54 -0.94 -5.61
C GLY A 195 -4.23 -1.26 -6.29
N TRP A 196 -3.42 -0.22 -6.44
CA TRP A 196 -2.10 -0.27 -7.10
C TRP A 196 -1.16 -1.24 -6.37
N PHE A 197 -0.53 -2.12 -7.15
CA PHE A 197 0.52 -3.02 -6.69
C PHE A 197 1.82 -2.64 -7.41
N GLN A 198 2.94 -2.60 -6.69
CA GLN A 198 4.19 -1.97 -7.14
C GLN A 198 4.84 -2.53 -8.42
N ALA A 199 4.39 -3.70 -8.88
CA ALA A 199 4.77 -4.34 -10.15
C ALA A 199 3.59 -4.55 -11.11
N GLY A 200 2.50 -3.82 -10.91
CA GLY A 200 1.41 -3.71 -11.86
C GLY A 200 1.78 -2.87 -13.08
N ARG A 201 0.76 -2.51 -13.86
CA ARG A 201 0.91 -1.73 -15.10
C ARG A 201 1.54 -0.37 -14.78
N ARG A 202 2.47 0.09 -15.61
CA ARG A 202 2.99 1.46 -15.53
C ARG A 202 2.02 2.40 -16.23
N THR A 203 1.38 3.27 -15.47
CA THR A 203 0.26 4.10 -15.94
C THR A 203 0.33 5.51 -15.37
N ALA A 204 -0.56 6.40 -15.82
CA ALA A 204 -0.65 7.75 -15.29
C ALA A 204 -0.93 7.79 -13.77
N ASP A 205 -1.43 6.70 -13.17
CA ASP A 205 -1.68 6.62 -11.72
C ASP A 205 -0.39 6.49 -10.89
N ASP A 206 0.73 6.07 -11.48
CA ASP A 206 2.01 5.88 -10.78
C ASP A 206 2.44 7.13 -10.02
N ALA A 207 2.31 8.32 -10.63
CA ALA A 207 2.69 9.58 -10.01
C ALA A 207 1.89 9.85 -8.71
N ARG A 208 0.62 9.46 -8.68
CA ARG A 208 -0.24 9.61 -7.50
C ARG A 208 0.15 8.59 -6.43
N GLN A 209 0.35 7.32 -6.81
CA GLN A 209 0.65 6.24 -5.86
C GLN A 209 2.04 6.40 -5.25
N ILE A 210 3.03 6.81 -6.04
CA ILE A 210 4.38 7.11 -5.56
C ILE A 210 4.36 8.30 -4.60
N ARG A 211 3.54 9.33 -4.86
CA ARG A 211 3.37 10.45 -3.92
C ARG A 211 2.80 9.98 -2.58
N ARG A 212 1.80 9.10 -2.58
CA ARG A 212 1.24 8.49 -1.36
C ARG A 212 2.29 7.65 -0.63
N TRP A 213 3.00 6.79 -1.37
CA TRP A 213 4.09 5.99 -0.83
C TRP A 213 5.14 6.86 -0.14
N ARG A 214 5.56 7.99 -0.74
CA ARG A 214 6.49 8.94 -0.11
C ARG A 214 5.96 9.53 1.20
N GLY A 215 4.67 9.83 1.27
CA GLY A 215 4.02 10.33 2.50
C GLY A 215 3.86 9.26 3.59
N VAL A 216 3.89 7.98 3.22
CA VAL A 216 3.76 6.82 4.13
C VAL A 216 5.14 6.33 4.59
N VAL A 217 6.01 6.02 3.64
CA VAL A 217 7.29 5.31 3.79
C VAL A 217 8.52 6.18 3.62
N GLY A 218 8.44 7.22 2.78
CA GLY A 218 9.62 8.01 2.38
C GLY A 218 10.37 8.63 3.56
N ASP A 219 11.43 9.40 3.30
CA ASP A 219 12.26 9.95 4.39
C ASP A 219 11.49 10.83 5.40
N LYS A 220 10.40 11.45 4.94
CA LYS A 220 9.43 12.20 5.78
C LYS A 220 8.11 11.44 5.98
N GLY A 221 8.12 10.13 5.74
CA GLY A 221 6.96 9.25 5.76
C GLY A 221 6.38 9.14 7.16
N ARG A 222 5.10 9.48 7.30
CA ARG A 222 4.43 9.59 8.60
C ARG A 222 4.41 8.25 9.35
N TRP A 223 4.24 7.13 8.64
CA TRP A 223 4.08 5.82 9.29
C TRP A 223 5.40 5.26 9.75
N VAL A 224 6.47 5.42 8.96
CA VAL A 224 7.80 4.98 9.39
C VAL A 224 8.27 5.81 10.59
N ARG A 225 8.10 7.14 10.56
CA ARG A 225 8.43 8.00 11.71
C ARG A 225 7.58 7.67 12.93
N ALA A 226 6.29 7.40 12.77
CA ALA A 226 5.42 6.98 13.87
C ALA A 226 5.90 5.66 14.48
N LEU A 227 6.27 4.67 13.66
CA LEU A 227 6.81 3.39 14.15
C LEU A 227 8.12 3.60 14.94
N VAL A 228 9.08 4.33 14.38
CA VAL A 228 10.37 4.61 15.03
C VAL A 228 10.16 5.33 16.36
N ASN A 229 9.30 6.36 16.40
CA ASN A 229 8.95 7.05 17.64
C ASN A 229 8.37 6.11 18.70
N LYS A 230 7.47 5.18 18.32
CA LYS A 230 6.89 4.21 19.25
C LYS A 230 7.94 3.21 19.75
N ILE A 231 8.85 2.75 18.91
CA ILE A 231 9.96 1.87 19.29
C ILE A 231 10.85 2.57 20.32
N VAL A 232 11.21 3.83 20.06
CA VAL A 232 12.05 4.62 20.96
C VAL A 232 11.35 4.86 22.30
N ARG A 233 10.08 5.30 22.27
CA ARG A 233 9.29 5.56 23.48
C ARG A 233 9.04 4.31 24.33
N SER A 234 8.87 3.15 23.70
CA SER A 234 8.72 1.87 24.41
C SER A 234 10.05 1.23 24.80
N ASN A 235 11.18 1.87 24.46
CA ASN A 235 12.54 1.38 24.69
C ASN A 235 12.74 -0.09 24.27
N LYS A 236 12.14 -0.48 23.13
CA LYS A 236 12.21 -1.83 22.56
C LYS A 236 13.15 -1.86 21.36
N ARG A 237 13.61 -3.04 20.96
CA ARG A 237 14.42 -3.21 19.74
C ARG A 237 13.59 -2.88 18.49
N TRP A 238 14.28 -2.48 17.42
CA TRP A 238 13.68 -2.07 16.15
C TRP A 238 12.84 -3.17 15.48
N ASP A 239 13.19 -4.43 15.70
CA ASP A 239 12.57 -5.64 15.16
C ASP A 239 11.46 -6.22 16.03
N ASP A 240 11.16 -5.60 17.18
CA ASP A 240 10.14 -6.12 18.10
C ASP A 240 8.72 -5.92 17.56
N ALA A 241 8.09 -7.02 17.16
CA ALA A 241 6.77 -7.02 16.51
C ALA A 241 5.64 -6.60 17.46
N SER A 242 5.85 -6.63 18.78
CA SER A 242 4.86 -6.14 19.75
C SER A 242 4.66 -4.62 19.63
N VAL A 243 5.65 -3.90 19.10
CA VAL A 243 5.53 -2.44 18.88
C VAL A 243 4.73 -2.17 17.62
N SER A 244 3.47 -1.76 17.83
CA SER A 244 2.57 -1.24 16.80
C SER A 244 2.41 -2.16 15.59
N PRO A 245 1.98 -3.43 15.77
CA PRO A 245 1.86 -4.42 14.70
C PRO A 245 0.99 -3.94 13.53
N VAL A 246 -0.03 -3.10 13.78
CA VAL A 246 -0.88 -2.50 12.73
C VAL A 246 -0.09 -1.57 11.80
N ILE A 247 0.85 -0.78 12.34
CA ILE A 247 1.72 0.07 11.50
C ILE A 247 2.70 -0.81 10.71
N ARG A 248 3.27 -1.83 11.35
CA ARG A 248 4.18 -2.76 10.66
C ARG A 248 3.47 -3.48 9.50
N GLN A 249 2.26 -3.99 9.72
CA GLN A 249 1.43 -4.59 8.68
C GLN A 249 1.05 -3.58 7.59
N THR A 250 0.71 -2.34 7.96
CA THR A 250 0.43 -1.27 6.99
C THR A 250 1.64 -0.98 6.11
N LEU A 251 2.86 -0.95 6.67
CA LEU A 251 4.08 -0.71 5.91
C LEU A 251 4.36 -1.85 4.90
N LEU A 252 4.02 -3.11 5.22
CA LEU A 252 4.11 -4.21 4.25
C LEU A 252 3.23 -3.97 3.02
N HIS A 253 2.03 -3.40 3.19
CA HIS A 253 1.16 -3.05 2.04
C HIS A 253 1.83 -2.04 1.10
N TRP A 254 2.74 -1.22 1.65
CA TRP A 254 3.54 -0.23 0.93
C TRP A 254 4.95 -0.73 0.61
N ALA A 255 5.15 -2.06 0.62
CA ALA A 255 6.39 -2.74 0.29
C ALA A 255 7.61 -2.26 1.09
N PHE A 256 7.37 -2.02 2.39
CA PHE A 256 8.39 -1.60 3.31
C PHE A 256 8.38 -2.42 4.58
N GLU A 257 9.55 -2.87 4.98
CA GLU A 257 9.81 -3.43 6.30
C GLU A 257 10.93 -2.63 6.98
N LEU A 258 10.73 -2.22 8.24
CA LEU A 258 11.77 -1.49 8.96
C LEU A 258 12.96 -2.41 9.23
N THR A 259 14.13 -2.07 8.70
CA THR A 259 15.41 -2.73 8.99
C THR A 259 16.19 -1.99 10.06
N GLU A 260 17.22 -2.60 10.63
CA GLU A 260 18.13 -1.93 11.56
C GLU A 260 18.74 -0.66 10.96
N ALA A 261 19.26 -0.75 9.74
CA ALA A 261 19.88 0.39 9.06
C ALA A 261 18.89 1.56 8.86
N GLU A 262 17.64 1.26 8.48
CA GLU A 262 16.57 2.26 8.36
C GLU A 262 16.20 2.86 9.71
N PHE A 263 16.05 2.02 10.74
CA PHE A 263 15.77 2.48 12.09
C PHE A 263 16.86 3.44 12.57
N GLN A 264 18.13 3.06 12.48
CA GLN A 264 19.25 3.89 12.91
C GLN A 264 19.30 5.21 12.14
N ARG A 265 19.05 5.18 10.82
CA ARG A 265 18.99 6.37 9.98
C ARG A 265 17.86 7.32 10.39
N MET A 266 16.66 6.80 10.62
CA MET A 266 15.49 7.58 11.01
C MET A 266 15.61 8.11 12.45
N HIS A 267 16.13 7.29 13.36
CA HIS A 267 16.33 7.64 14.77
C HIS A 267 17.29 8.82 14.94
N ARG A 268 18.36 8.90 14.14
CA ARG A 268 19.27 10.07 14.11
C ARG A 268 18.61 11.38 13.65
N GLN A 269 17.41 11.31 13.06
CA GLN A 269 16.66 12.47 12.56
C GLN A 269 15.44 12.82 13.43
N LEU A 270 15.26 12.14 14.57
CA LEU A 270 14.26 12.45 15.58
C LEU A 270 14.85 13.45 16.59
#